data_AF-A0A4P9YR20-F1
#
_entry.id   AF-A0A4P9YR20-F1
#
_cell.length_a   1.000
_cell.length_b   1.000
_cell.length_c   1.000
_cell.angle_alpha   90.00
_cell.angle_beta   90.00
_cell.angle_gamma   90.00
#
_symmetry.space_group_name_H-M   'P 1'
#
loop_
_entity.id
_entity.type
_entity.pdbx_description
1 polymer ?
#
loop_
_entity_poly.entity_id
_entity_poly.type
_entity_poly.pdbx_seq_one_letter_code
_entity_poly.pdbx_strand_id
1 'polypeptide(L)'
;MHANNVKVKASREDIAAFCTSLSKLGDIYVNDAFGTAHRAHSSMVGVNLPLKVAGFLMKKELEFFAKALESPERPFLAIVGGAKVSDKIQLIYNLLDKVNTMIIGGGMAFTFKKELEHVSIGNSLYDAEGAKIVKEIVEKAKKQNVKLHFPTDYIT
;
A
#
# COMPACT_ATOMS: atom_id res chain seq x y z
N MET A 1 -23.63 -8.47 13.57
CA MET A 1 -23.88 -9.23 12.33
C MET A 1 -25.39 -9.27 12.13
N HIS A 2 -25.92 -8.66 11.08
CA HIS A 2 -27.34 -8.79 10.73
C HIS A 2 -27.52 -9.93 9.71
N ALA A 3 -28.56 -10.73 9.91
CA ALA A 3 -28.79 -12.03 9.28
C ALA A 3 -29.10 -12.00 7.76
N ASN A 4 -29.17 -10.83 7.13
CA ASN A 4 -29.37 -10.69 5.69
C ASN A 4 -28.28 -9.77 5.15
N ASN A 5 -27.42 -10.27 4.24
CA ASN A 5 -26.25 -9.62 3.64
C ASN A 5 -26.53 -8.33 2.83
N VAL A 6 -27.59 -7.57 3.15
CA VAL A 6 -27.93 -6.29 2.55
C VAL A 6 -27.03 -5.21 3.18
N LYS A 7 -26.08 -4.69 2.40
CA LYS A 7 -25.31 -3.51 2.78
C LYS A 7 -26.24 -2.30 2.78
N VAL A 8 -26.73 -1.91 3.96
CA VAL A 8 -27.48 -0.67 4.14
C VAL A 8 -26.50 0.50 4.06
N LYS A 9 -26.73 1.41 3.10
CA LYS A 9 -25.97 2.65 2.98
C LYS A 9 -26.77 3.76 3.65
N ALA A 10 -26.17 4.40 4.66
CA ALA A 10 -26.79 5.53 5.35
C ALA A 10 -27.04 6.68 4.35
N SER A 11 -28.12 7.45 4.58
CA SER A 11 -28.38 8.67 3.81
C SER A 11 -27.30 9.74 4.07
N ARG A 12 -27.23 10.78 3.22
CA ARG A 12 -26.27 11.86 3.44
C ARG A 12 -26.61 12.63 4.72
N GLU A 13 -27.89 12.79 4.99
CA GLU A 13 -28.46 13.44 6.15
C GLU A 13 -28.08 12.69 7.43
N ASP A 14 -28.21 11.35 7.44
CA ASP A 14 -27.82 10.52 8.59
C ASP A 14 -26.31 10.57 8.86
N ILE A 15 -25.50 10.55 7.79
CA ILE A 15 -24.03 10.69 7.91
C ILE A 15 -23.68 12.04 8.51
N ALA A 16 -24.30 13.13 8.05
CA ALA A 16 -24.06 14.47 8.55
C ALA A 16 -24.51 14.62 10.03
N ALA A 17 -25.66 14.07 10.38
CA ALA A 17 -26.16 14.04 11.75
C ALA A 17 -25.20 13.27 12.67
N PHE A 18 -24.69 12.12 12.22
CA PHE A 18 -23.72 11.32 12.97
C PHE A 18 -22.37 12.02 13.13
N CYS A 19 -21.83 12.64 12.08
CA CYS A 19 -20.62 13.45 12.17
C CYS A 19 -20.79 14.63 13.16
N THR A 20 -21.95 15.27 13.15
CA THR A 20 -22.30 16.35 14.08
C THR A 20 -22.37 15.84 15.51
N SER A 21 -22.98 14.66 15.75
CA SER A 21 -23.05 14.09 17.09
C SER A 21 -21.67 13.72 17.63
N LEU A 22 -20.78 13.15 16.79
CA LEU A 22 -19.38 12.87 17.17
C LEU A 22 -18.62 14.14 17.55
N SER A 23 -18.83 15.23 16.81
CA SER A 23 -18.16 16.52 17.06
C SER A 23 -18.59 17.18 18.36
N LYS A 24 -19.73 16.78 18.95
CA LYS A 24 -20.19 17.29 20.25
C LYS A 24 -19.53 16.58 21.43
N LEU A 25 -18.79 15.50 21.20
CA LEU A 25 -18.25 14.64 22.27
C LEU A 25 -16.94 15.14 22.88
N GLY A 26 -16.37 16.24 22.37
CA GLY A 26 -15.17 16.84 22.93
C GLY A 26 -14.76 18.09 22.18
N ASP A 27 -13.70 18.73 22.66
CA ASP A 27 -13.19 20.00 22.10
C ASP A 27 -12.05 19.79 21.10
N ILE A 28 -11.35 18.65 21.21
CA ILE A 28 -10.18 18.29 20.41
C ILE A 28 -10.38 16.90 19.82
N TYR A 29 -10.11 16.76 18.53
CA TYR A 29 -10.06 15.47 17.87
C TYR A 29 -8.61 14.96 17.80
N VAL A 30 -8.37 13.75 18.30
CA VAL A 30 -7.07 13.07 18.21
C VAL A 30 -7.22 11.83 17.34
N ASN A 31 -6.55 11.78 16.19
CA ASN A 31 -6.50 10.59 15.35
C ASN A 31 -5.25 9.79 15.68
N ASP A 32 -5.43 8.65 16.33
CA ASP A 32 -4.35 7.71 16.64
C ASP A 32 -4.48 6.36 15.91
N ALA A 33 -5.25 6.33 14.82
CA ALA A 33 -5.64 5.12 14.10
C ALA A 33 -5.15 5.14 12.64
N PHE A 34 -3.84 5.03 12.42
CA PHE A 34 -3.23 5.06 11.07
C PHE A 34 -3.83 4.02 10.11
N GLY A 35 -4.07 2.79 10.59
CA GLY A 35 -4.61 1.69 9.78
C GLY A 35 -5.97 1.99 9.12
N THR A 36 -6.74 2.92 9.66
CA THR A 36 -8.04 3.36 9.11
C THR A 36 -7.98 4.71 8.42
N ALA A 37 -6.84 5.41 8.46
CA ALA A 37 -6.69 6.77 7.92
C ALA A 37 -6.89 6.88 6.41
N HIS A 38 -6.70 5.78 5.67
CA HIS A 38 -6.94 5.72 4.22
C HIS A 38 -8.43 5.67 3.84
N ARG A 39 -9.36 5.64 4.81
CA ARG A 39 -10.81 5.55 4.56
C ARG A 39 -11.54 6.78 5.07
N ALA A 40 -12.36 7.36 4.20
CA ALA A 40 -13.20 8.52 4.50
C ALA A 40 -14.46 8.12 5.32
N HIS A 41 -14.27 7.55 6.51
CA HIS A 41 -15.35 7.23 7.44
C HIS A 41 -15.67 8.43 8.36
N SER A 42 -16.90 8.49 8.88
CA SER A 42 -17.36 9.58 9.76
C SER A 42 -16.44 9.87 10.95
N SER A 43 -15.92 8.84 11.62
CA SER A 43 -14.98 9.01 12.75
C SER A 43 -13.56 9.39 12.34
N MET A 44 -13.22 9.28 11.04
CA MET A 44 -11.88 9.58 10.52
C MET A 44 -11.79 11.00 9.94
N VAL A 45 -12.80 11.39 9.16
CA VAL A 45 -12.80 12.67 8.42
C VAL A 45 -14.00 13.56 8.74
N GLY A 46 -15.02 13.00 9.39
CA GLY A 46 -16.29 13.70 9.63
C GLY A 46 -16.35 14.49 10.94
N VAL A 47 -15.44 14.25 11.88
CA VAL A 47 -15.37 15.05 13.13
C VAL A 47 -14.95 16.47 12.79
N ASN A 48 -15.81 17.44 13.12
CA ASN A 48 -15.65 18.86 12.81
C ASN A 48 -15.37 19.68 14.07
N LEU A 49 -14.15 19.53 14.59
CA LEU A 49 -13.62 20.32 15.69
C LEU A 49 -12.52 21.28 15.20
N PRO A 50 -12.36 22.45 15.83
CA PRO A 50 -11.38 23.46 15.41
C PRO A 50 -9.94 22.96 15.56
N LEU A 51 -9.68 22.08 16.55
CA LEU A 51 -8.37 21.48 16.75
C LEU A 51 -8.42 19.97 16.46
N LYS A 52 -7.60 19.55 15.50
CA LYS A 52 -7.42 18.14 15.09
C LYS A 52 -5.94 17.81 15.07
N VAL A 53 -5.55 16.77 15.78
CA VAL A 53 -4.15 16.38 15.93
C VAL A 53 -3.94 14.89 15.68
N ALA A 54 -2.72 14.52 15.29
CA ALA A 54 -2.29 13.14 15.28
C ALA A 54 -1.92 12.71 16.71
N GLY A 55 -2.38 11.52 17.12
CA GLY A 55 -1.89 10.86 18.33
C GLY A 55 -0.46 10.33 18.14
N PHE A 56 0.07 9.66 19.16
CA PHE A 56 1.46 9.19 19.15
C PHE A 56 1.72 8.02 18.19
N LEU A 57 0.79 7.08 18.04
CA LEU A 57 0.89 5.99 17.06
C LEU A 57 0.83 6.55 15.64
N MET A 58 -0.12 7.46 15.39
CA MET A 58 -0.22 8.14 14.10
C MET A 58 1.05 8.92 13.78
N LYS A 59 1.56 9.70 14.74
CA LYS A 59 2.82 10.45 14.60
C LYS A 59 3.98 9.52 14.27
N LYS A 60 4.13 8.42 15.02
CA LYS A 60 5.21 7.44 14.82
C LYS A 60 5.18 6.82 13.42
N GLU A 61 4.00 6.45 12.94
CA GLU A 61 3.83 5.93 11.57
C GLU A 61 4.21 6.99 10.53
N LEU A 62 3.71 8.22 10.65
CA LEU A 62 4.04 9.31 9.73
C LEU A 62 5.55 9.61 9.70
N GLU A 63 6.21 9.65 10.86
CA GLU A 63 7.65 9.86 10.95
C GLU A 63 8.44 8.71 10.29
N PHE A 64 8.01 7.47 10.46
CA PHE A 64 8.65 6.32 9.83
C PHE A 64 8.51 6.37 8.31
N PHE A 65 7.31 6.65 7.80
CA PHE A 65 7.07 6.81 6.37
C PHE A 65 7.83 8.00 5.79
N ALA A 66 7.86 9.16 6.46
CA ALA A 66 8.61 10.33 6.00
C ALA A 66 10.11 10.01 5.86
N LYS A 67 10.71 9.35 6.86
CA LYS A 67 12.10 8.89 6.79
C LYS A 67 12.35 7.98 5.59
N ALA A 68 11.49 7.00 5.35
CA ALA A 68 11.66 6.06 4.25
C ALA A 68 11.38 6.67 2.86
N LEU A 69 10.49 7.67 2.77
CA LEU A 69 9.97 8.17 1.50
C LEU A 69 10.51 9.53 1.06
N GLU A 70 10.93 10.39 1.98
CA GLU A 70 11.38 11.76 1.67
C GLU A 70 12.90 11.90 1.75
N SER A 71 13.51 11.32 2.79
CA SER A 71 14.96 11.38 3.01
C SER A 71 15.50 10.04 3.50
N PRO A 72 15.41 8.97 2.68
CA PRO A 72 15.87 7.66 3.08
C PRO A 72 17.38 7.64 3.29
N GLU A 73 17.82 7.08 4.40
CA GLU A 73 19.21 6.68 4.57
C GLU A 73 19.59 5.69 3.46
N ARG A 74 20.77 5.89 2.87
CA ARG A 74 21.25 5.09 1.74
C ARG A 74 22.40 4.18 2.16
N PRO A 75 22.47 2.94 1.65
CA PRO A 75 21.61 2.37 0.61
C PRO A 75 20.20 1.98 1.11
N PHE A 76 19.18 2.36 0.34
CA PHE A 76 17.78 2.05 0.66
C PHE A 76 17.31 0.80 -0.11
N LEU A 77 16.92 -0.24 0.62
CA LEU A 77 16.41 -1.50 0.08
C LEU A 77 14.90 -1.60 0.33
N ALA A 78 14.14 -1.92 -0.72
CA ALA A 78 12.74 -2.34 -0.57
C ALA A 78 12.57 -3.84 -0.82
N ILE A 79 11.72 -4.48 -0.05
CA ILE A 79 11.28 -5.87 -0.26
C ILE A 79 9.78 -5.83 -0.56
N VAL A 80 9.40 -6.27 -1.75
CA VAL A 80 8.01 -6.24 -2.24
C VAL A 80 7.54 -7.67 -2.50
N GLY A 81 6.56 -8.10 -1.72
CA GLY A 81 5.95 -9.43 -1.78
C GLY A 81 4.45 -9.39 -2.08
N GLY A 82 3.90 -10.52 -2.51
CA GLY A 82 2.47 -10.64 -2.86
C GLY A 82 2.21 -11.66 -3.96
N ALA A 83 0.92 -11.89 -4.24
CA ALA A 83 0.46 -12.88 -5.20
C ALA A 83 0.49 -12.39 -6.65
N LYS A 84 0.09 -11.13 -6.88
CA LYS A 84 -0.08 -10.54 -8.21
C LYS A 84 0.75 -9.27 -8.36
N VAL A 85 1.32 -9.07 -9.55
CA VAL A 85 2.09 -7.86 -9.88
C VAL A 85 1.12 -6.68 -10.04
N SER A 86 -0.04 -6.91 -10.68
CA SER A 86 -1.11 -5.93 -10.93
C SER A 86 -1.55 -5.16 -9.68
N ASP A 87 -1.67 -5.84 -8.55
CA ASP A 87 -2.05 -5.23 -7.26
C ASP A 87 -0.95 -4.31 -6.68
N LYS A 88 0.29 -4.43 -7.15
CA LYS A 88 1.48 -3.75 -6.60
C LYS A 88 2.17 -2.82 -7.58
N ILE A 89 1.67 -2.65 -8.80
CA ILE A 89 2.29 -1.82 -9.85
C ILE A 89 2.60 -0.42 -9.32
N GLN A 90 1.59 0.28 -8.79
CA GLN A 90 1.76 1.66 -8.30
C GLN A 90 2.82 1.74 -7.18
N LEU A 91 2.83 0.77 -6.27
CA LEU A 91 3.81 0.71 -5.19
C LEU A 91 5.23 0.52 -5.73
N ILE A 92 5.42 -0.43 -6.65
CA ILE A 92 6.72 -0.69 -7.29
C ILE A 92 7.21 0.57 -8.00
N TYR A 93 6.38 1.20 -8.83
CA TYR A 93 6.76 2.41 -9.58
C TYR A 93 7.18 3.55 -8.65
N ASN A 94 6.43 3.79 -7.57
CA ASN A 94 6.75 4.85 -6.61
C ASN A 94 8.04 4.58 -5.83
N LEU A 95 8.35 3.32 -5.56
CA LEU A 95 9.57 2.95 -4.83
C LEU A 95 10.81 2.95 -5.72
N LEU A 96 10.69 2.65 -7.02
CA LEU A 96 11.82 2.66 -7.96
C LEU A 96 12.51 4.03 -8.07
N ASP A 97 11.82 5.12 -7.79
CA ASP A 97 12.42 6.46 -7.79
C ASP A 97 13.16 6.79 -6.47
N LYS A 98 13.09 5.90 -5.47
CA LYS A 98 13.60 6.16 -4.11
C LYS A 98 14.67 5.17 -3.68
N VAL A 99 14.49 3.90 -4.00
CA VAL A 99 15.35 2.80 -3.53
C VAL A 99 16.63 2.68 -4.36
N ASN A 100 17.67 2.10 -3.78
CA ASN A 100 18.86 1.65 -4.50
C ASN A 100 18.73 0.20 -4.96
N THR A 101 17.96 -0.59 -4.22
CA THR A 101 17.79 -2.03 -4.47
C THR A 101 16.36 -2.43 -4.17
N MET A 102 15.81 -3.35 -4.94
CA MET A 102 14.48 -3.90 -4.71
C MET A 102 14.50 -5.43 -4.87
N ILE A 103 14.01 -6.12 -3.85
CA ILE A 103 13.77 -7.57 -3.88
C ILE A 103 12.29 -7.80 -4.16
N ILE A 104 11.97 -8.58 -5.20
CA ILE A 104 10.60 -8.97 -5.53
C ILE A 104 10.43 -10.45 -5.20
N GLY A 105 9.52 -10.76 -4.27
CA GLY A 105 9.27 -12.11 -3.77
C GLY A 105 7.79 -12.52 -3.80
N GLY A 106 7.51 -13.74 -3.34
CA GLY A 106 6.16 -14.33 -3.36
C GLY A 106 5.69 -14.73 -4.77
N GLY A 107 4.39 -14.99 -4.93
CA GLY A 107 3.80 -15.46 -6.19
C GLY A 107 4.08 -14.56 -7.38
N MET A 108 4.15 -13.24 -7.16
CA MET A 108 4.41 -12.29 -8.24
C MET A 108 5.81 -12.46 -8.86
N ALA A 109 6.80 -12.98 -8.10
CA ALA A 109 8.16 -13.18 -8.60
C ALA A 109 8.19 -14.20 -9.76
N PHE A 110 7.30 -15.18 -9.78
CA PHE A 110 7.18 -16.13 -10.90
C PHE A 110 6.73 -15.47 -12.19
N THR A 111 5.88 -14.43 -12.11
CA THR A 111 5.50 -13.64 -13.29
C THR A 111 6.74 -12.93 -13.86
N PHE A 112 7.55 -12.29 -13.02
CA PHE A 112 8.82 -11.70 -13.46
C PHE A 112 9.78 -12.74 -14.06
N LYS A 113 10.00 -13.86 -13.38
CA LYS A 113 10.94 -14.90 -13.84
C LYS A 113 10.51 -15.56 -15.14
N LYS A 114 9.21 -15.77 -15.33
CA LYS A 114 8.67 -16.29 -16.60
C LYS A 114 8.82 -15.30 -17.74
N GLU A 115 8.53 -14.02 -17.51
CA GLU A 115 8.60 -13.00 -18.56
C GLU A 115 10.03 -12.57 -18.91
N LEU A 116 10.95 -12.56 -17.94
CA LEU A 116 12.32 -12.07 -18.14
C LEU A 116 13.31 -13.17 -18.51
N GLU A 117 13.13 -14.36 -17.95
CA GLU A 117 14.10 -15.46 -18.06
C GLU A 117 13.47 -16.72 -18.68
N HIS A 118 12.19 -16.68 -19.07
CA HIS A 118 11.46 -17.81 -19.65
C HIS A 118 11.48 -19.07 -18.76
N VAL A 119 11.57 -18.88 -17.44
CA VAL A 119 11.57 -19.97 -16.45
C VAL A 119 10.23 -20.69 -16.49
N SER A 120 10.27 -22.03 -16.49
CA SER A 120 9.07 -22.85 -16.31
C SER A 120 8.61 -22.76 -14.85
N ILE A 121 7.36 -22.33 -14.66
CA ILE A 121 6.79 -22.07 -13.32
C ILE A 121 5.79 -23.14 -12.87
N GLY A 122 5.52 -24.16 -13.69
CA GLY A 122 4.52 -25.19 -13.41
C GLY A 122 3.14 -24.60 -13.10
N ASN A 123 2.58 -24.99 -11.95
CA ASN A 123 1.28 -24.50 -11.46
C ASN A 123 1.41 -23.25 -10.56
N SER A 124 2.59 -22.63 -10.47
CA SER A 124 2.78 -21.42 -9.68
C SER A 124 1.96 -20.25 -10.23
N LEU A 125 1.66 -19.28 -9.36
CA LEU A 125 0.85 -18.12 -9.71
C LEU A 125 1.45 -17.32 -10.87
N TYR A 126 0.64 -17.08 -11.88
CA TYR A 126 0.98 -16.23 -13.02
C TYR A 126 -0.07 -15.14 -13.19
N ASP A 127 0.38 -13.89 -13.14
CA ASP A 127 -0.48 -12.73 -13.34
C ASP A 127 -0.34 -12.21 -14.77
N ALA A 128 -1.24 -12.65 -15.66
CA ALA A 128 -1.19 -12.29 -17.09
C ALA A 128 -1.35 -10.78 -17.36
N GLU A 129 -2.09 -10.06 -16.52
CA GLU A 129 -2.20 -8.60 -16.62
C GLU A 129 -0.93 -7.92 -16.12
N GLY A 130 -0.40 -8.41 -15.01
CA GLY A 130 0.90 -7.99 -14.47
C GLY A 130 2.08 -8.24 -15.42
N ALA A 131 2.06 -9.33 -16.17
CA ALA A 131 3.10 -9.70 -17.12
C ALA A 131 3.34 -8.61 -18.18
N LYS A 132 2.26 -7.96 -18.64
CA LYS A 132 2.32 -6.89 -19.67
C LYS A 132 3.21 -5.72 -19.25
N ILE A 133 3.31 -5.43 -17.94
CA ILE A 133 4.07 -4.30 -17.41
C ILE A 133 5.48 -4.68 -16.92
N VAL A 134 5.82 -5.96 -16.84
CA VAL A 134 7.10 -6.44 -16.29
C VAL A 134 8.29 -5.78 -16.98
N LYS A 135 8.25 -5.72 -18.32
CA LYS A 135 9.33 -5.11 -19.11
C LYS A 135 9.52 -3.63 -18.77
N GLU A 136 8.43 -2.88 -18.65
CA GLU A 136 8.47 -1.46 -18.30
C GLU A 136 9.02 -1.22 -16.89
N ILE A 137 8.66 -2.06 -15.92
CA ILE A 137 9.19 -2.01 -14.55
C ILE A 137 10.72 -2.20 -14.57
N VAL A 138 11.21 -3.20 -15.30
CA VAL A 138 12.66 -3.47 -15.41
C VAL A 138 13.39 -2.34 -16.12
N GLU A 139 12.80 -1.77 -17.17
CA GLU A 139 13.36 -0.61 -17.86
C GLU A 139 13.44 0.62 -16.96
N LYS A 140 12.39 0.92 -16.18
CA LYS A 140 12.42 2.01 -15.20
C LYS A 140 13.47 1.75 -14.12
N ALA A 141 13.56 0.53 -13.61
CA ALA A 141 14.59 0.17 -12.63
C ALA A 141 16.00 0.39 -13.17
N LYS A 142 16.29 -0.03 -14.41
CA LYS A 142 17.57 0.25 -15.08
C LYS A 142 17.84 1.74 -15.23
N LYS A 143 16.83 2.52 -15.66
CA LYS A 143 16.95 3.99 -15.80
C LYS A 143 17.26 4.69 -14.47
N GLN A 144 16.68 4.20 -13.37
CA GLN A 144 16.91 4.72 -12.02
C GLN A 144 18.11 4.07 -11.31
N ASN A 145 18.90 3.25 -12.01
CA ASN A 145 20.04 2.50 -11.47
C ASN A 145 19.67 1.67 -10.21
N VAL A 146 18.45 1.12 -10.20
CA VAL A 146 17.96 0.24 -9.14
C VAL A 146 18.33 -1.20 -9.46
N LYS A 147 18.98 -1.86 -8.49
CA LYS A 147 19.28 -3.28 -8.59
C LYS A 147 18.04 -4.11 -8.22
N LEU A 148 17.51 -4.84 -9.19
CA LEU A 148 16.41 -5.79 -8.96
C LEU A 148 16.95 -7.17 -8.58
N HIS A 149 16.33 -7.78 -7.57
CA HIS A 149 16.62 -9.12 -7.10
C HIS A 149 15.35 -9.97 -7.11
N PHE A 150 15.50 -11.21 -7.57
CA PHE A 150 14.44 -12.22 -7.60
C PHE A 150 14.97 -13.50 -6.92
N PRO A 151 14.09 -14.39 -6.43
CA PRO A 151 14.51 -15.67 -5.90
C PRO A 151 15.27 -16.50 -6.95
N THR A 152 16.30 -17.21 -6.49
CA THR A 152 17.13 -18.09 -7.33
C THR A 152 16.74 -19.56 -7.21
N ASP A 153 16.08 -19.92 -6.11
CA ASP A 153 15.61 -21.25 -5.74
C ASP A 153 14.23 -21.15 -5.06
N TYR A 154 13.53 -22.28 -4.97
CA TYR A 154 12.15 -22.34 -4.47
C TYR A 154 11.90 -23.66 -3.75
N ILE A 155 11.00 -23.63 -2.77
CA ILE A 155 10.40 -24.82 -2.17
C ILE A 155 9.09 -25.08 -2.91
N THR A 156 8.89 -26.31 -3.40
CA THR A 156 7.75 -26.72 -4.24
C THR A 156 6.83 -27.69 -3.54
#